data_AF-A0A7S1S121-F1
#
_entry.id   AF-A0A7S1S121-F1
#
_cell.length_a   1.000
_cell.length_b   1.000
_cell.length_c   1.000
_cell.angle_alpha   90.00
_cell.angle_beta   90.00
_cell.angle_gamma   90.00
#
_symmetry.space_group_name_H-M   'P 1'
#
loop_
_entity.id
_entity.type
_entity.pdbx_description
1 polymer ?
#
loop_
_entity_poly.entity_id
_entity_poly.type
_entity_poly.pdbx_seq_one_letter_code
_entity_poly.pdbx_strand_id
1 'polypeptide(L)'
;QALLEHFPRGQAGGAESSQPTMMASSLSLVFVAGLASPSLAAGSDAAARQLAGACDASVASAGLAAKEIAHNCLGRAVGDLCTAQCSGGYHTLDFAAILQCQTDGTYSILSGAIPQCQPVACISAFPSGAGVAPDCEGATM
;
A
#
# COMPACT_ATOMS: atom_id res chain seq x y z
N GLN A 1 29.09 52.62 -11.20
CA GLN A 1 29.81 52.02 -10.06
C GLN A 1 30.31 50.67 -10.54
N ALA A 2 31.59 50.35 -10.34
CA ALA A 2 32.22 49.14 -10.88
C ALA A 2 33.10 48.49 -9.79
N LEU A 3 32.96 47.17 -9.64
CA LEU A 3 33.80 46.18 -8.94
C LEU A 3 33.07 44.82 -9.14
N LEU A 4 33.60 43.73 -9.72
CA LEU A 4 34.88 43.00 -9.52
C LEU A 4 35.04 42.60 -8.04
N GLU A 5 35.29 41.37 -7.58
CA GLU A 5 35.43 39.99 -8.14
C GLU A 5 34.99 38.99 -7.00
N HIS A 6 35.02 37.65 -7.02
CA HIS A 6 35.71 36.65 -7.86
C HIS A 6 35.00 35.26 -7.81
N PHE A 7 35.62 34.23 -8.40
CA PHE A 7 35.39 32.78 -8.19
C PHE A 7 36.47 32.20 -7.23
N PRO A 8 36.33 31.01 -6.59
CA PRO A 8 36.58 29.70 -7.24
C PRO A 8 35.58 28.60 -6.81
N ARG A 9 35.23 27.55 -7.58
CA ARG A 9 35.96 26.68 -8.54
C ARG A 9 36.93 25.68 -7.89
N GLY A 10 36.37 24.64 -7.26
CA GLY A 10 37.08 23.43 -6.84
C GLY A 10 37.16 22.37 -7.94
N GLN A 11 38.16 22.47 -8.80
CA GLN A 11 38.79 21.36 -9.54
C GLN A 11 39.87 20.73 -8.62
N ALA A 12 40.46 19.55 -8.82
CA ALA A 12 40.25 18.39 -9.70
C ALA A 12 41.12 17.22 -9.15
N GLY A 13 41.11 16.05 -9.81
CA GLY A 13 42.09 14.96 -9.60
C GLY A 13 41.44 13.57 -9.62
N GLY A 14 41.84 12.59 -10.44
CA GLY A 14 42.91 12.58 -11.46
C GLY A 14 43.99 11.54 -11.17
N ALA A 15 43.72 10.28 -11.49
CA ALA A 15 44.65 9.16 -11.72
C ALA A 15 43.80 7.98 -12.24
N GLU A 16 44.05 7.27 -13.35
CA GLU A 16 45.27 7.03 -14.14
C GLU A 16 46.38 6.27 -13.41
N SER A 17 46.16 4.99 -13.12
CA SER A 17 47.28 4.02 -13.22
C SER A 17 46.90 2.54 -13.24
N SER A 18 47.42 1.87 -14.28
CA SER A 18 48.24 0.66 -14.16
C SER A 18 47.63 -0.60 -13.54
N GLN A 19 47.28 -1.53 -14.43
CA GLN A 19 47.32 -2.97 -14.15
C GLN A 19 48.75 -3.40 -13.75
N PRO A 20 48.96 -4.15 -12.67
CA PRO A 20 50.13 -4.99 -12.50
C PRO A 20 49.85 -6.41 -13.05
N THR A 21 50.61 -6.81 -14.06
CA THR A 21 50.61 -8.18 -14.57
C THR A 21 51.13 -9.17 -13.51
N MET A 22 50.63 -10.41 -13.59
CA MET A 22 50.98 -11.57 -12.76
C MET A 22 52.47 -11.67 -12.36
N MET A 23 52.73 -12.00 -11.10
CA MET A 23 53.74 -13.00 -10.74
C MET A 23 53.23 -13.86 -9.58
N ALA A 24 53.39 -15.18 -9.70
CA ALA A 24 52.88 -16.13 -8.74
C ALA A 24 53.74 -16.19 -7.46
N SER A 25 53.09 -16.41 -6.31
CA SER A 25 53.76 -17.00 -5.15
C SER A 25 52.89 -18.10 -4.57
N SER A 26 53.29 -19.34 -4.85
CA SER A 26 52.57 -20.56 -4.52
C SER A 26 52.79 -20.94 -3.06
N LEU A 27 51.90 -20.53 -2.17
CA LEU A 27 51.70 -21.16 -0.86
C LEU A 27 50.36 -21.90 -0.84
N SER A 28 50.42 -23.22 -0.97
CA SER A 28 49.27 -24.11 -0.82
C SER A 28 48.84 -24.19 0.65
N LEU A 29 48.03 -23.22 1.09
CA LEU A 29 47.32 -23.31 2.37
C LEU A 29 45.97 -23.97 2.14
N VAL A 30 45.86 -25.22 2.59
CA VAL A 30 44.60 -25.99 2.63
C VAL A 30 43.68 -25.38 3.69
N PHE A 31 42.95 -24.34 3.31
CA PHE A 31 41.85 -23.84 4.14
C PHE A 31 40.59 -24.65 3.87
N VAL A 32 40.14 -25.34 4.92
CA VAL A 32 38.89 -26.10 4.94
C VAL A 32 37.74 -25.16 4.56
N ALA A 33 36.90 -25.59 3.62
CA ALA A 33 35.68 -24.89 3.21
C ALA A 33 34.61 -24.94 4.34
N GLY A 34 34.88 -24.27 5.45
CA GLY A 34 33.90 -23.91 6.46
C GLY A 34 33.06 -22.76 5.91
N LEU A 35 31.84 -23.08 5.48
CA LEU A 35 30.93 -22.14 4.84
C LEU A 35 30.65 -20.95 5.77
N ALA A 36 31.24 -19.80 5.44
CA ALA A 36 30.88 -18.54 6.06
C ALA A 36 29.48 -18.16 5.59
N SER A 37 28.45 -18.50 6.37
CA SER A 37 27.13 -17.91 6.22
C SER A 37 27.27 -16.41 6.51
N PRO A 38 27.05 -15.50 5.53
CA PRO A 38 26.88 -14.12 5.88
C PRO A 38 25.65 -14.02 6.77
N SER A 39 25.80 -13.48 7.98
CA SER A 39 24.68 -12.95 8.75
C SER A 39 24.15 -11.70 8.04
N LEU A 40 23.53 -11.93 6.89
CA LEU A 40 22.72 -10.96 6.18
C LEU A 40 21.68 -10.44 7.18
N ALA A 41 21.46 -9.13 7.16
CA ALA A 41 20.61 -8.48 8.14
C ALA A 41 19.26 -9.19 8.26
N ALA A 42 18.80 -9.38 9.50
CA ALA A 42 17.38 -9.56 9.78
C ALA A 42 16.64 -8.22 9.56
N GLY A 43 16.68 -7.72 8.31
CA GLY A 43 15.56 -6.97 7.76
C GLY A 43 14.42 -7.97 7.59
N SER A 44 13.23 -7.61 8.07
CA SER A 44 12.10 -8.51 8.23
C SER A 44 11.37 -8.78 6.91
N ASP A 45 12.09 -9.30 5.91
CA ASP A 45 11.63 -9.45 4.54
C ASP A 45 11.70 -10.92 4.07
N ALA A 46 10.67 -11.33 3.32
CA ALA A 46 10.56 -12.63 2.61
C ALA A 46 10.26 -13.92 3.43
N ALA A 47 9.41 -13.87 4.46
CA ALA A 47 8.73 -15.07 4.99
C ALA A 47 7.21 -14.97 5.17
N ALA A 48 6.61 -13.78 4.97
CA ALA A 48 5.16 -13.61 4.83
C ALA A 48 4.82 -13.28 3.37
N ARG A 49 4.65 -14.30 2.53
CA ARG A 49 4.00 -14.15 1.21
C ARG A 49 2.49 -13.93 1.40
N GLN A 50 2.10 -12.83 2.03
CA GLN A 50 0.72 -12.39 1.98
C GLN A 50 0.40 -12.03 0.52
N LEU A 51 -0.71 -12.57 0.01
CA LEU A 51 -1.34 -12.08 -1.22
C LEU A 51 -2.04 -10.73 -0.94
N ALA A 52 -1.35 -9.81 -0.28
CA ALA A 52 -1.83 -8.46 -0.08
C ALA A 52 -1.90 -7.78 -1.44
N GLY A 53 -3.04 -7.17 -1.74
CA GLY A 53 -3.21 -6.31 -2.90
C GLY A 53 -2.23 -5.16 -2.88
N ALA A 54 -1.85 -4.67 -4.06
CA ALA A 54 -0.85 -3.60 -4.21
C ALA A 54 -1.25 -2.30 -3.49
N CYS A 55 -2.54 -2.12 -3.20
CA CYS A 55 -3.08 -0.96 -2.50
C CYS A 55 -3.73 -1.27 -1.14
N ASP A 56 -3.57 -2.48 -0.58
CA ASP A 56 -4.25 -2.89 0.67
C ASP A 56 -3.91 -1.97 1.87
N ALA A 57 -2.65 -1.54 1.96
CA ALA A 57 -2.20 -0.60 3.00
C ALA A 57 -2.92 0.77 2.92
N SER A 58 -3.42 1.15 1.75
CA SER A 58 -4.05 2.44 1.48
C SER A 58 -5.58 2.42 1.62
N VAL A 59 -6.21 1.27 1.87
CA VAL A 59 -7.66 1.16 2.07
C VAL A 59 -8.14 2.06 3.22
N ALA A 60 -7.41 2.07 4.33
CA ALA A 60 -7.76 2.86 5.50
C ALA A 60 -7.58 4.37 5.27
N SER A 61 -6.46 4.78 4.64
CA SER A 61 -6.19 6.19 4.32
C SER A 61 -7.08 6.74 3.21
N ALA A 62 -7.61 5.88 2.33
CA ALA A 62 -8.64 6.25 1.34
C ALA A 62 -10.05 6.43 1.96
N GLY A 63 -10.22 6.18 3.27
CA GLY A 63 -11.49 6.38 3.98
C GLY A 63 -12.45 5.18 3.96
N LEU A 64 -12.01 4.00 3.48
CA LEU A 64 -12.87 2.81 3.35
C LEU A 64 -12.91 1.93 4.61
N ALA A 65 -12.15 2.28 5.66
CA ALA A 65 -12.09 1.49 6.91
C ALA A 65 -13.33 1.63 7.83
N ALA A 66 -14.32 2.45 7.47
CA ALA A 66 -15.53 2.63 8.26
C ALA A 66 -16.47 1.41 8.11
N LYS A 67 -17.00 0.87 9.23
CA LYS A 67 -17.91 -0.30 9.24
C LYS A 67 -19.18 -0.11 8.40
N GLU A 68 -19.63 1.12 8.29
CA GLU A 68 -20.77 1.55 7.48
C GLU A 68 -20.49 1.57 5.97
N ILE A 69 -19.24 1.40 5.54
CA ILE A 69 -18.82 1.30 4.14
C ILE A 69 -18.49 -0.15 3.79
N ALA A 70 -19.27 -0.73 2.88
CA ALA A 70 -18.97 -1.99 2.23
C ALA A 70 -18.14 -1.74 0.98
N HIS A 71 -16.99 -2.43 0.86
CA HIS A 71 -16.10 -2.27 -0.28
C HIS A 71 -15.40 -3.59 -0.66
N ASN A 72 -14.96 -3.69 -1.90
CA ASN A 72 -14.27 -4.87 -2.45
C ASN A 72 -12.83 -4.58 -2.88
N CYS A 73 -12.18 -3.60 -2.22
CA CYS A 73 -10.85 -3.11 -2.57
C CYS A 73 -9.69 -3.93 -2.01
N LEU A 74 -9.90 -4.82 -1.04
CA LEU A 74 -8.81 -5.68 -0.54
C LEU A 74 -8.38 -6.71 -1.62
N GLY A 75 -7.09 -6.99 -1.71
CA GLY A 75 -6.52 -7.97 -2.65
C GLY A 75 -6.38 -7.50 -4.10
N ARG A 76 -6.56 -6.20 -4.39
CA ARG A 76 -6.52 -5.66 -5.77
C ARG A 76 -5.11 -5.44 -6.29
N ALA A 77 -4.91 -5.71 -7.59
CA ALA A 77 -3.68 -5.40 -8.30
C ALA A 77 -3.66 -3.93 -8.79
N VAL A 78 -2.48 -3.46 -9.19
CA VAL A 78 -2.35 -2.14 -9.84
C VAL A 78 -3.17 -2.11 -11.14
N GLY A 79 -3.95 -1.05 -11.32
CA GLY A 79 -4.88 -0.87 -12.44
C GLY A 79 -6.27 -1.46 -12.19
N ASP A 80 -6.45 -2.35 -11.21
CA ASP A 80 -7.76 -2.91 -10.89
C ASP A 80 -8.71 -1.85 -10.35
N LEU A 81 -9.99 -2.05 -10.65
CA LEU A 81 -11.08 -1.26 -10.12
C LEU A 81 -11.68 -1.93 -8.88
N CYS A 82 -12.11 -1.11 -7.92
CA CYS A 82 -12.95 -1.52 -6.82
C CYS A 82 -14.06 -0.50 -6.57
N THR A 83 -15.07 -0.92 -5.83
CA THR A 83 -16.27 -0.15 -5.53
C THR A 83 -16.45 -0.02 -4.03
N ALA A 84 -16.84 1.16 -3.55
CA ALA A 84 -17.25 1.41 -2.18
C ALA A 84 -18.67 1.99 -2.13
N GLN A 85 -19.50 1.43 -1.26
CA GLN A 85 -20.91 1.80 -1.07
C GLN A 85 -21.27 1.64 0.40
N CYS A 86 -22.44 2.08 0.84
CA CYS A 86 -22.87 1.82 2.20
C CYS A 86 -23.18 0.32 2.42
N SER A 87 -22.85 -0.15 3.62
CA SER A 87 -23.23 -1.46 4.16
C SER A 87 -24.75 -1.57 4.35
N GLY A 88 -25.26 -2.80 4.46
CA GLY A 88 -26.65 -3.04 4.87
C GLY A 88 -26.98 -2.34 6.19
N GLY A 89 -28.20 -1.82 6.30
CA GLY A 89 -28.64 -0.98 7.42
C GLY A 89 -28.28 0.51 7.31
N TYR A 90 -27.54 0.92 6.27
CA TYR A 90 -27.18 2.32 6.01
C TYR A 90 -27.67 2.76 4.63
N HIS A 91 -28.02 4.04 4.50
CA HIS A 91 -28.32 4.68 3.22
C HIS A 91 -27.24 5.71 2.89
N THR A 92 -26.93 5.82 1.60
CA THR A 92 -26.03 6.82 1.05
C THR A 92 -26.83 8.03 0.57
N LEU A 93 -26.33 9.23 0.84
CA LEU A 93 -26.84 10.47 0.23
C LEU A 93 -26.29 10.67 -1.20
N ASP A 94 -25.19 10.00 -1.51
CA ASP A 94 -24.42 10.08 -2.76
C ASP A 94 -24.50 8.76 -3.57
N PHE A 95 -23.78 8.70 -4.69
CA PHE A 95 -23.59 7.47 -5.46
C PHE A 95 -22.38 6.67 -4.96
N ALA A 96 -22.36 5.36 -5.26
CA ALA A 96 -21.22 4.50 -4.95
C ALA A 96 -19.92 5.01 -5.61
N ALA A 97 -18.81 4.94 -4.86
CA ALA A 97 -17.49 5.31 -5.36
C ALA A 97 -16.92 4.20 -6.23
N ILE A 98 -16.29 4.57 -7.35
CA ILE A 98 -15.41 3.70 -8.13
C ILE A 98 -13.99 4.20 -7.93
N LEU A 99 -13.11 3.33 -7.43
CA LEU A 99 -11.71 3.63 -7.20
C LEU A 99 -10.82 2.71 -8.04
N GLN A 100 -9.62 3.18 -8.37
CA GLN A 100 -8.59 2.40 -9.05
C GLN A 100 -7.29 2.40 -8.25
N CYS A 101 -6.72 1.21 -8.04
CA CYS A 101 -5.41 1.04 -7.44
C CYS A 101 -4.32 1.58 -8.39
N GLN A 102 -3.56 2.58 -7.97
CA GLN A 102 -2.53 3.24 -8.77
C GLN A 102 -1.14 2.57 -8.61
N THR A 103 -0.18 2.93 -9.47
CA THR A 103 1.19 2.37 -9.41
C THR A 103 1.96 2.76 -8.15
N ASP A 104 1.57 3.83 -7.46
CA ASP A 104 2.11 4.28 -6.18
C ASP A 104 1.53 3.53 -4.95
N GLY A 105 0.57 2.62 -5.15
CA GLY A 105 -0.04 1.84 -4.08
C GLY A 105 -1.20 2.54 -3.36
N THR A 106 -1.70 3.69 -3.86
CA THR A 106 -2.91 4.34 -3.34
C THR A 106 -4.14 4.10 -4.23
N TYR A 107 -5.33 4.37 -3.67
CA TYR A 107 -6.57 4.39 -4.43
C TYR A 107 -6.88 5.81 -4.91
N SER A 108 -7.03 5.97 -6.23
CA SER A 108 -7.58 7.18 -6.82
C SER A 108 -9.06 6.99 -7.15
N ILE A 109 -9.89 8.01 -6.91
CA ILE A 109 -11.33 7.98 -7.22
C ILE A 109 -11.52 8.30 -8.71
N LEU A 110 -12.08 7.35 -9.46
CA LEU A 110 -12.45 7.53 -10.87
C LEU A 110 -13.86 8.13 -11.04
N SER A 111 -14.78 7.80 -10.14
CA SER A 111 -16.16 8.26 -10.19
C SER A 111 -16.82 8.23 -8.82
N GLY A 112 -17.77 9.13 -8.59
CA GLY A 112 -18.41 9.34 -7.29
C GLY A 112 -17.48 9.99 -6.26
N ALA A 113 -17.77 9.76 -4.98
CA ALA A 113 -16.98 10.15 -3.82
C ALA A 113 -17.16 9.11 -2.71
N ILE A 114 -16.30 9.11 -1.69
CA ILE A 114 -16.46 8.20 -0.54
C ILE A 114 -17.82 8.46 0.11
N PRO A 115 -18.74 7.48 0.13
CA PRO A 115 -20.14 7.72 0.46
C PRO A 115 -20.29 8.11 1.93
N GLN A 116 -21.11 9.13 2.19
CA GLN A 116 -21.55 9.46 3.55
C GLN A 116 -22.74 8.55 3.90
N CYS A 117 -22.50 7.60 4.81
CA CYS A 117 -23.46 6.57 5.18
C CYS A 117 -24.22 6.95 6.45
N GLN A 118 -25.52 7.20 6.32
CA GLN A 118 -26.40 7.46 7.47
C GLN A 118 -27.17 6.17 7.81
N PRO A 119 -27.26 5.76 9.09
CA PRO A 119 -28.06 4.60 9.48
C PRO A 119 -29.52 4.78 9.07
N VAL A 120 -30.12 3.72 8.53
CA VAL A 120 -31.55 3.66 8.23
C VAL A 120 -32.29 3.45 9.55
N ALA A 121 -33.30 4.26 9.82
CA ALA A 121 -34.14 4.09 11.01
C ALA A 121 -34.97 2.80 10.87
N CYS A 122 -34.90 1.90 11.85
CA CYS A 122 -35.72 0.68 11.80
C CYS A 122 -37.15 0.96 12.23
N ILE A 123 -38.03 1.17 11.24
CA ILE A 123 -39.46 1.30 11.47
C ILE A 123 -40.04 -0.04 11.96
N SER A 124 -40.62 -0.03 13.15
CA SER A 124 -41.27 -1.20 13.79
C SER A 124 -42.57 -1.66 13.11
N ALA A 125 -42.87 -1.12 11.92
CA ALA A 125 -44.00 -1.48 11.08
C ALA A 125 -43.71 -2.66 10.12
N PHE A 126 -42.50 -3.21 10.12
CA PHE A 126 -42.19 -4.44 9.39
C PHE A 126 -43.02 -5.61 9.98
N PRO A 127 -43.66 -6.47 9.17
CA PRO A 127 -44.60 -7.47 9.67
C PRO A 127 -43.93 -8.39 10.69
N SER A 128 -44.34 -8.31 11.96
CA SER A 128 -43.79 -9.10 13.06
C SER A 128 -44.42 -10.51 13.13
N GLY A 129 -44.54 -11.16 11.96
CA GLY A 129 -45.13 -12.49 11.82
C GLY A 129 -44.20 -13.58 12.35
N ALA A 130 -44.78 -14.66 12.88
CA ALA A 130 -44.01 -15.84 13.24
C ALA A 130 -43.31 -16.41 11.99
N GLY A 131 -41.99 -16.35 11.95
CA GLY A 131 -41.17 -16.80 10.82
C GLY A 131 -40.47 -15.71 10.00
N VAL A 132 -40.65 -14.42 10.34
CA VAL A 132 -39.89 -13.31 9.74
C VAL A 132 -39.09 -12.57 10.81
N ALA A 133 -37.76 -12.58 10.68
CA ALA A 133 -36.88 -11.70 11.43
C ALA A 133 -36.78 -10.37 10.66
N PRO A 134 -36.90 -9.20 11.32
CA PRO A 134 -36.61 -7.93 10.66
C PRO A 134 -35.09 -7.78 10.52
N ASP A 135 -34.62 -7.57 9.28
CA ASP A 135 -33.21 -7.31 8.95
C ASP A 135 -32.78 -5.89 9.41
N CYS A 136 -32.72 -5.68 10.73
CA CYS A 136 -32.39 -4.41 11.38
C CYS A 136 -30.90 -4.28 11.78
N GLU A 137 -30.00 -5.07 11.18
CA GLU A 137 -28.57 -4.99 11.50
C GLU A 137 -27.99 -3.62 11.09
N GLY A 138 -27.46 -2.86 12.07
CA GLY A 138 -26.86 -1.54 11.85
C GLY A 138 -27.83 -0.35 11.95
N ALA A 139 -29.12 -0.59 12.12
CA ALA A 139 -30.11 0.47 12.30
C ALA A 139 -30.07 1.11 13.70
N THR A 140 -30.33 2.42 13.77
CA THR A 140 -30.66 3.12 15.03
C THR A 140 -32.17 3.17 15.26
N MET A 141 -32.58 3.01 16.53
CA MET A 141 -33.97 3.18 16.99
C MET A 141 -34.31 4.64 17.28
#